data_AF-A0A7W1R404-F1
#
_entry.id   AF-A0A7W1R404-F1
#
_cell.length_a   1.000
_cell.length_b   1.000
_cell.length_c   1.000
_cell.angle_alpha   90.00
_cell.angle_beta   90.00
_cell.angle_gamma   90.00
#
_symmetry.space_group_name_H-M   'P 1'
#
loop_
_entity.id
_entity.type
_entity.pdbx_description
1 polymer ?
#
loop_
_entity_poly.entity_id
_entity_poly.type
_entity_poly.pdbx_seq_one_letter_code
_entity_poly.pdbx_strand_id
1 'polypeptide(L)'
;LLRTDLPGRLETGVWLTRGVRGHGVGRAAMAAVLREAAALGATSVCAETTASNAGALAVLDRFGFDFRPSDDRGCVHALLAFPAPLEPAPGPLT
;
A
#
# COMPACT_ATOMS: atom_id res chain seq x y z
N LEU A 1 -5.48 9.25 0.14
CA LEU A 1 -4.07 9.04 0.53
C LEU A 1 -3.67 10.15 1.49
N LEU A 2 -3.01 9.83 2.59
CA LEU A 2 -2.44 10.80 3.53
C LEU A 2 -0.91 10.76 3.38
N ARG A 3 -0.23 11.90 3.50
CA ARG A 3 1.24 11.91 3.53
C ARG A 3 1.69 11.52 4.94
N THR A 4 2.68 10.65 5.05
CA THR A 4 3.34 10.36 6.34
C THR A 4 4.44 11.38 6.62
N ASP A 5 5.02 11.33 7.82
CA ASP A 5 6.24 12.04 8.21
C ASP A 5 7.49 11.59 7.42
N LEU A 6 7.48 10.38 6.86
CA LEU A 6 8.52 9.88 5.97
C LEU A 6 8.41 10.46 4.53
N PRO A 7 9.48 11.07 3.98
CA PRO A 7 9.48 11.58 2.61
C PRO A 7 9.16 10.50 1.56
N GLY A 8 8.23 10.78 0.66
CA GLY A 8 7.85 9.89 -0.44
C GLY A 8 6.93 8.73 -0.06
N ARG A 9 6.60 8.56 1.23
CA ARG A 9 5.61 7.57 1.68
C ARG A 9 4.22 8.19 1.76
N LEU A 10 3.24 7.46 1.21
CA LEU A 10 1.82 7.76 1.37
C LEU A 10 1.18 6.67 2.22
N GLU A 11 0.45 7.09 3.25
CA GLU A 11 -0.43 6.22 4.01
C GLU A 11 -1.78 6.13 3.29
N THR A 12 -2.24 4.92 3.05
CA THR A 12 -3.64 4.72 2.71
C THR A 12 -4.39 4.55 4.01
N GLY A 13 -5.11 5.60 4.41
CA GLY A 13 -6.22 5.45 5.35
C GLY A 13 -7.35 4.69 4.65
N VAL A 14 -7.15 3.42 4.33
CA VAL A 14 -8.19 2.57 3.75
C VAL A 14 -9.09 2.12 4.89
N TRP A 15 -9.97 3.06 5.25
CA TRP A 15 -11.34 2.75 5.57
C TRP A 15 -11.98 2.11 4.33
N LEU A 16 -11.64 0.84 4.05
CA LEU A 16 -12.67 -0.11 3.65
C LEU A 16 -13.56 -0.22 4.88
N THR A 17 -14.40 0.80 5.06
CA THR A 17 -15.53 0.81 5.98
C THR A 17 -16.14 -0.57 5.94
N ARG A 18 -16.43 -1.09 7.12
CA ARG A 18 -16.78 -2.48 7.44
C ARG A 18 -17.95 -3.08 6.62
N GLY A 19 -18.47 -2.42 5.59
CA GLY A 19 -19.69 -2.71 4.84
C GLY A 19 -19.59 -3.01 3.33
N VAL A 20 -18.42 -3.28 2.72
CA VAL A 20 -18.36 -3.67 1.28
C VAL A 20 -17.67 -5.02 1.00
N ARG A 21 -17.79 -5.97 1.94
CA ARG A 21 -17.27 -7.34 1.77
C ARG A 21 -18.05 -8.08 0.66
N GLY A 22 -17.36 -8.91 -0.13
CA GLY A 22 -17.99 -9.99 -0.92
C GLY A 22 -18.09 -9.84 -2.45
N HIS A 23 -17.74 -8.70 -3.04
CA HIS A 23 -17.98 -8.47 -4.50
C HIS A 23 -16.77 -7.93 -5.30
N GLY A 24 -15.54 -8.08 -4.80
CA GLY A 24 -14.34 -7.62 -5.52
C GLY A 24 -14.11 -6.09 -5.50
N VAL A 25 -15.02 -5.33 -4.87
CA VAL A 25 -14.93 -3.87 -4.70
C VAL A 25 -13.65 -3.46 -3.96
N GLY A 26 -13.26 -4.21 -2.93
CA GLY A 26 -12.03 -3.93 -2.18
C GLY A 26 -10.76 -4.01 -3.03
N ARG A 27 -10.72 -4.93 -4.01
CA ARG A 27 -9.58 -5.08 -4.92
C ARG A 27 -9.53 -3.96 -5.95
N ALA A 28 -10.68 -3.61 -6.53
CA ALA A 28 -10.76 -2.50 -7.48
C ALA A 28 -10.39 -1.17 -6.82
N ALA A 29 -10.87 -0.94 -5.59
CA ALA A 29 -10.51 0.22 -4.79
C ALA A 29 -9.00 0.26 -4.50
N MET A 30 -8.40 -0.85 -4.03
CA MET A 30 -6.97 -0.91 -3.76
C MET A 30 -6.13 -0.68 -5.03
N ALA A 31 -6.52 -1.26 -6.17
CA ALA A 31 -5.84 -1.02 -7.44
C ALA A 31 -5.89 0.46 -7.87
N ALA A 32 -7.02 1.14 -7.66
CA ALA A 32 -7.15 2.56 -7.94
C ALA A 32 -6.24 3.40 -7.05
N VAL A 33 -6.20 3.09 -5.74
CA VAL A 33 -5.33 3.75 -4.77
C VAL A 33 -3.85 3.58 -5.12
N LEU A 34 -3.41 2.37 -5.47
CA LEU A 34 -2.02 2.11 -5.86
C LEU A 34 -1.63 2.86 -7.13
N ARG A 35 -2.52 2.90 -8.13
CA ARG A 35 -2.31 3.68 -9.36
C ARG A 35 -2.17 5.17 -9.06
N GLU A 36 -3.04 5.71 -8.21
CA GLU A 36 -2.98 7.11 -7.82
C GLU A 36 -1.70 7.43 -7.05
N ALA A 37 -1.30 6.58 -6.09
CA ALA A 37 -0.06 6.74 -5.34
C ALA A 37 1.17 6.73 -6.26
N ALA A 38 1.21 5.80 -7.24
CA ALA A 38 2.29 5.77 -8.23
C ALA A 38 2.30 7.02 -9.12
N ALA A 39 1.13 7.49 -9.57
CA ALA A 39 1.01 8.73 -10.36
C ALA A 39 1.46 9.98 -9.59
N LEU A 40 1.33 9.97 -8.26
CA LEU A 40 1.82 11.00 -7.36
C LEU A 40 3.32 10.88 -7.03
N GLY A 41 4.01 9.88 -7.60
CA GLY A 41 5.44 9.65 -7.36
C GLY A 41 5.74 9.10 -5.96
N ALA A 42 4.80 8.39 -5.35
CA ALA A 42 5.09 7.70 -4.09
C ALA A 42 6.21 6.68 -4.30
N THR A 43 7.02 6.46 -3.26
CA THR A 43 8.03 5.41 -3.21
C THR A 43 7.52 4.17 -2.47
N SER A 44 6.50 4.37 -1.63
CA SER A 44 5.84 3.28 -0.91
C SER A 44 4.43 3.66 -0.49
N VAL A 45 3.64 2.63 -0.26
CA VAL A 45 2.28 2.70 0.23
C VAL A 45 2.17 1.85 1.49
N CYS A 46 1.66 2.41 2.60
CA CYS A 46 1.41 1.64 3.82
C CYS A 46 -0.07 1.61 4.22
N ALA A 47 -0.43 0.58 4.98
CA ALA A 47 -1.73 0.41 5.60
C ALA A 47 -1.59 -0.25 6.98
N GLU A 48 -2.44 0.14 7.93
CA GLU A 48 -2.57 -0.55 9.21
C GLU A 48 -3.89 -1.32 9.27
N THR A 49 -3.83 -2.53 9.82
CA THR A 49 -5.02 -3.34 10.07
C THR A 49 -4.82 -4.23 11.28
N THR A 50 -5.83 -4.99 11.69
CA THR A 50 -5.69 -5.97 12.77
C THR A 50 -5.32 -7.34 12.22
N ALA A 51 -4.60 -8.15 12.99
CA ALA A 51 -4.29 -9.54 12.63
C ALA A 51 -5.56 -10.40 12.45
N SER A 52 -6.68 -9.98 13.04
CA SER A 52 -8.00 -10.63 12.89
C SER A 52 -8.75 -10.23 11.61
N ASN A 53 -8.26 -9.26 10.84
CA ASN A 53 -8.93 -8.78 9.64
C ASN A 53 -8.53 -9.58 8.39
N ALA A 54 -8.89 -10.88 8.36
CA ALA A 54 -8.52 -11.80 7.30
C ALA A 54 -8.88 -11.31 5.88
N GLY A 55 -9.98 -10.59 5.73
CA GLY A 55 -10.38 -10.02 4.43
C GLY A 55 -9.46 -8.91 3.95
N ALA A 56 -9.02 -8.02 4.84
CA ALA A 56 -8.05 -6.98 4.48
C ALA A 56 -6.67 -7.57 4.22
N LEU A 57 -6.22 -8.50 5.06
CA LEU A 57 -4.95 -9.20 4.87
C LEU A 57 -4.91 -9.91 3.52
N ALA A 58 -5.98 -10.62 3.13
CA ALA A 58 -6.05 -11.30 1.83
C ALA A 58 -6.00 -10.32 0.63
N VAL A 59 -6.61 -9.13 0.74
CA VAL A 59 -6.51 -8.11 -0.31
C VAL A 59 -5.09 -7.58 -0.41
N LEU A 60 -4.48 -7.23 0.72
CA LEU A 60 -3.11 -6.66 0.78
C LEU A 60 -2.07 -7.67 0.29
N ASP A 61 -2.16 -8.93 0.71
CA ASP A 61 -1.28 -10.02 0.30
C ASP A 61 -1.31 -10.21 -1.22
N ARG A 62 -2.50 -10.12 -1.83
CA ARG A 62 -2.66 -10.25 -3.28
C ARG A 62 -1.95 -9.17 -4.09
N PHE A 63 -1.70 -8.00 -3.50
CA PHE A 63 -0.93 -6.92 -4.12
C PHE A 63 0.55 -6.93 -3.74
N GLY A 64 1.00 -7.90 -2.93
CA GLY A 64 2.40 -8.05 -2.54
C GLY A 64 2.83 -7.12 -1.41
N PHE A 65 1.90 -6.75 -0.52
CA PHE A 65 2.28 -6.04 0.70
C PHE A 65 3.05 -6.96 1.64
N ASP A 66 4.15 -6.45 2.19
CA ASP A 66 4.88 -7.09 3.29
C ASP A 66 4.19 -6.76 4.62
N PHE A 67 3.93 -7.79 5.43
CA PHE A 67 3.33 -7.63 6.75
C PHE A 67 4.36 -7.64 7.86
N ARG A 68 4.25 -6.69 8.78
CA ARG A 68 5.00 -6.68 10.04
C ARG A 68 4.06 -6.46 11.22
N PRO A 69 4.31 -7.12 12.36
CA PRO A 69 3.65 -6.74 13.61
C PRO A 69 3.86 -5.25 13.89
N SER A 70 2.81 -4.56 14.32
CA SER A 70 2.94 -3.21 14.87
C SER A 70 3.17 -3.28 16.39
N ASP A 71 3.68 -2.19 16.97
CA ASP A 71 3.86 -2.06 18.42
C ASP A 71 2.52 -2.02 19.17
N ASP A 72 1.43 -1.71 18.45
CA ASP A 72 0.07 -1.83 18.97
C ASP A 72 -0.45 -3.27 18.94
N ARG A 73 -1.08 -3.70 20.04
CA ARG A 73 -1.39 -5.11 20.27
C ARG A 73 -2.43 -5.62 19.29
N GLY A 74 -2.01 -6.55 18.45
CA GLY A 74 -2.88 -7.18 17.45
C GLY A 74 -3.04 -6.36 16.18
N CYS A 75 -2.27 -5.27 16.03
CA CYS A 75 -2.14 -4.53 14.80
C CYS A 75 -1.02 -5.09 13.91
N VAL A 76 -1.24 -4.97 12.61
CA VAL A 76 -0.37 -5.40 11.53
C VAL A 76 -0.16 -4.20 10.64
N HIS A 77 1.11 -3.84 10.45
CA HIS A 77 1.53 -2.84 9.49
C HIS A 77 1.87 -3.53 8.17
N ALA A 78 1.24 -3.10 7.09
CA ALA A 78 1.42 -3.60 5.75
C ALA A 78 2.14 -2.55 4.89
N LEU A 79 3.19 -2.93 4.17
CA LEU A 79 3.95 -2.02 3.32
C LEU A 79 4.12 -2.59 1.91
N LEU A 80 3.85 -1.77 0.89
CA LEU A 80 4.20 -2.05 -0.50
C LEU A 80 5.20 -0.98 -0.96
N ALA A 81 6.40 -1.40 -1.34
CA ALA A 81 7.37 -0.53 -2.00
C ALA A 81 7.05 -0.45 -3.50
N PHE A 82 7.07 0.75 -4.06
CA PHE A 82 7.12 0.88 -5.50
C PHE A 82 8.57 0.76 -5.95
N PRO A 83 8.82 0.11 -7.11
CA PRO A 83 10.16 0.09 -7.66
C PRO A 83 10.63 1.53 -7.84
N ALA A 84 11.88 1.80 -7.48
CA ALA A 84 12.52 3.04 -7.88
C ALA A 84 12.33 3.20 -9.39
N PRO A 85 12.08 4.42 -9.89
CA PRO A 85 12.17 4.66 -11.32
C PRO A 85 13.48 4.05 -11.80
N LEU A 86 13.42 3.22 -12.85
CA LEU A 86 14.64 2.75 -13.50
C LEU A 86 15.41 4.01 -13.89
N GLU A 87 16.50 4.29 -13.18
CA GLU A 87 17.45 5.32 -13.58
C GLU A 87 17.71 5.10 -15.08
N PRO A 88 17.50 6.11 -15.93
CA PRO A 88 17.81 5.95 -17.34
C PRO A 88 19.28 5.53 -17.42
N ALA A 89 19.54 4.43 -18.13
CA ALA A 89 20.90 3.92 -18.28
C ALA A 89 21.83 5.09 -18.66
N PRO A 90 23.00 5.22 -18.02
CA PRO A 90 23.91 6.32 -18.33
C PRO A 90 24.12 6.35 -19.83
N GLY A 91 23.77 7.48 -20.46
CA GLY A 91 23.94 7.67 -21.89
C GLY A 91 25.39 7.40 -22.28
N PRO A 92 25.66 6.93 -23.50
CA PRO A 92 27.02 6.60 -23.92
C PRO A 92 27.92 7.82 -23.73
N LEU A 93 29.05 7.64 -23.02
CA LEU A 93 30.11 8.64 -22.93
C LEU A 93 30.57 8.94 -24.37
N THR A 94 30.43 10.20 -24.80
CA THR A 94 30.93 10.69 -26.10
C THR A 94 32.27 11.36 -25.91
#